data_AF-A0A923SGK6-F1
#
_entry.id   AF-A0A923SGK6-F1
#
_cell.length_a   1.000
_cell.length_b   1.000
_cell.length_c   1.000
_cell.angle_alpha   90.00
_cell.angle_beta   90.00
_cell.angle_gamma   90.00
#
_symmetry.space_group_name_H-M   'P 1'
#
loop_
_entity.id
_entity.type
_entity.pdbx_description
1 polymer ?
#
loop_
_entity_poly.entity_id
_entity_poly.type
_entity_poly.pdbx_seq_one_letter_code
_entity_poly.pdbx_strand_id
1 'polypeptide(L)' 'MKIQEIKKGLPIGAMSEISKLSGVNSTTVQRFFNGEKTKFNIRLLEVTTNYLKSYKEKEASAMQELQAVASA' A
#
# COMPACT_ATOMS: atom_id res chain seq x y z
N MET A 1 -2.29 -5.54 -16.39
CA MET A 1 -2.88 -5.16 -15.08
C MET A 1 -2.90 -3.64 -14.99
N LYS A 2 -4.06 -3.03 -14.73
CA LYS A 2 -4.15 -1.57 -14.59
C LYS A 2 -3.94 -1.19 -13.12
N ILE A 3 -3.21 -0.11 -12.84
CA ILE A 3 -2.97 0.35 -11.45
C ILE A 3 -4.27 0.58 -10.65
N GLN A 4 -5.37 0.85 -11.35
CA GLN A 4 -6.73 0.94 -10.80
C GLN A 4 -7.23 -0.38 -10.18
N GLU A 5 -6.77 -1.53 -10.68
CA GLU A 5 -7.10 -2.84 -10.09
C GLU A 5 -6.36 -3.04 -8.77
N ILE A 6 -5.10 -2.62 -8.70
CA ILE A 6 -4.31 -2.62 -7.46
C ILE A 6 -4.97 -1.71 -6.42
N LYS A 7 -5.46 -0.53 -6.83
CA LYS A 7 -6.16 0.42 -5.96
C LYS A 7 -7.34 -0.23 -5.20
N LYS A 8 -8.08 -1.15 -5.83
CA LYS A 8 -9.23 -1.82 -5.20
C LYS A 8 -8.84 -2.77 -4.06
N GLY A 9 -7.63 -3.31 -4.09
CA GLY A 9 -7.09 -4.20 -3.05
C GLY A 9 -6.33 -3.48 -1.95
N LEU A 10 -6.24 -2.14 -2.01
CA LEU A 10 -5.55 -1.37 -0.98
C LEU A 10 -6.45 -1.20 0.25
N PRO A 11 -5.94 -1.45 1.48
CA PRO A 11 -6.68 -1.15 2.69
C PRO A 11 -6.90 0.35 2.84
N ILE A 12 -7.89 0.72 3.67
CA ILE A 12 -8.19 2.12 3.98
C ILE A 12 -6.93 2.77 4.56
N GLY A 13 -6.59 3.97 4.08
CA GLY A 13 -5.41 4.71 4.50
C GLY A 13 -4.11 4.36 3.75
N ALA A 14 -4.07 3.29 2.95
CA ALA A 14 -2.86 2.87 2.23
C ALA A 14 -2.26 3.97 1.34
N MET A 15 -3.08 4.73 0.61
CA MET A 15 -2.59 5.82 -0.24
C MET A 15 -1.91 6.95 0.56
N SER A 16 -2.37 7.20 1.79
CA SER A 16 -1.73 8.16 2.69
C SER A 16 -0.37 7.65 3.14
N GLU A 17 -0.29 6.36 3.47
CA GLU A 17 0.98 5.74 3.88
C GLU A 17 1.98 5.68 2.72
N ILE A 18 1.52 5.31 1.52
CA ILE A 18 2.32 5.34 0.29
C ILE A 18 2.81 6.76 0.00
N SER A 19 2.00 7.79 0.24
CA SER A 19 2.41 9.19 0.11
C SER A 19 3.57 9.53 1.05
N LYS A 20 3.49 9.14 2.33
CA LYS A 20 4.58 9.32 3.30
C LYS A 20 5.85 8.57 2.90
N LEU A 21 5.72 7.27 2.59
CA LEU A 21 6.85 6.40 2.25
C LEU A 21 7.56 6.82 0.96
N SER A 22 6.79 7.31 -0.02
CA SER A 22 7.34 7.74 -1.31
C SER A 22 7.89 9.16 -1.28
N GLY A 23 7.48 10.00 -0.31
CA GLY A 23 7.72 11.44 -0.30
C GLY A 23 6.93 12.19 -1.38
N VAL A 24 5.98 11.54 -2.04
CA VAL A 24 5.15 12.11 -3.11
C VAL A 24 3.87 12.66 -2.50
N ASN A 25 3.47 13.86 -2.91
CA ASN A 25 2.22 14.49 -2.45
C ASN A 25 1.00 13.58 -2.70
N SER A 26 0.09 13.53 -1.73
CA SER A 26 -1.10 12.66 -1.74
C SER A 26 -1.98 12.82 -2.97
N THR A 27 -2.13 14.04 -3.49
CA THR A 27 -2.88 14.30 -4.74
C THR A 27 -2.21 13.61 -5.93
N THR A 28 -0.87 13.64 -6.02
CA THR A 28 -0.13 12.95 -7.08
C THR A 28 -0.25 11.44 -6.96
N VAL A 29 -0.20 10.90 -5.73
CA VAL A 29 -0.46 9.48 -5.47
C VAL A 29 -1.87 9.09 -5.92
N GLN A 30 -2.87 9.90 -5.61
CA GLN A 30 -4.26 9.65 -6.02
C GLN A 30 -4.41 9.64 -7.54
N ARG A 31 -3.81 10.61 -8.25
CA ARG A 31 -3.80 10.67 -9.72
C ARG A 31 -3.14 9.44 -10.33
N PHE A 32 -2.00 9.01 -9.78
CA PHE A 32 -1.34 7.77 -10.18
C PHE A 32 -2.28 6.55 -10.05
N PHE A 33 -2.93 6.36 -8.90
CA PHE A 33 -3.88 5.25 -8.72
C PHE A 33 -5.15 5.37 -9.56
N ASN A 34 -5.49 6.57 -10.02
CA ASN A 34 -6.54 6.80 -11.00
C ASN A 34 -6.11 6.52 -12.45
N GLY A 35 -4.82 6.21 -12.68
CA GLY A 35 -4.27 5.83 -13.99
C GLY A 35 -3.56 6.96 -14.73
N GLU A 36 -3.39 8.13 -14.11
CA GLU A 36 -2.65 9.23 -14.72
C GLU A 36 -1.15 8.96 -14.72
N LYS A 37 -0.46 9.41 -15.78
CA LYS A 37 1.00 9.36 -15.85
C LYS A 37 1.60 10.50 -15.05
N THR A 38 2.53 10.16 -14.16
CA THR A 38 3.29 11.12 -13.36
C THR A 38 4.78 10.86 -13.55
N LYS A 39 5.62 11.87 -13.29
CA LYS A 39 7.08 11.70 -13.25
C LYS A 39 7.56 10.74 -12.15
N PHE A 40 6.68 10.37 -11.23
CA PHE A 40 6.96 9.49 -10.10
C PHE A 40 6.45 8.06 -10.28
N ASN A 41 5.95 7.69 -11.47
CA ASN A 41 5.31 6.38 -11.68
C ASN A 41 6.15 5.20 -11.21
N ILE A 42 7.44 5.17 -11.55
CA ILE A 42 8.35 4.08 -11.13
C ILE A 42 8.46 4.04 -9.60
N ARG A 43 8.74 5.19 -8.98
CA ARG A 43 8.84 5.31 -7.52
C ARG A 43 7.56 4.86 -6.81
N LEU A 44 6.39 5.26 -7.33
CA LEU A 44 5.10 4.90 -6.76
C LEU A 44 4.81 3.40 -6.92
N LEU A 45 5.19 2.79 -8.04
CA LEU A 45 5.10 1.34 -8.20
C LEU A 45 5.96 0.61 -7.17
N GLU A 46 7.25 0.96 -7.05
CA GLU A 46 8.17 0.35 -6.09
C GLU A 46 7.68 0.44 -4.64
N VAL A 47 7.28 1.65 -4.23
CA VAL A 47 6.78 1.88 -2.86
C VAL A 47 5.46 1.14 -2.62
N THR A 48 4.56 1.12 -3.59
CA THR A 48 3.30 0.36 -3.47
C THR A 48 3.55 -1.14 -3.35
N THR A 49 4.50 -1.69 -4.13
CA THR A 49 4.89 -3.10 -4.04
C THR A 49 5.46 -3.42 -2.67
N ASN A 50 6.37 -2.60 -2.15
CA ASN A 50 6.97 -2.81 -0.84
C ASN A 50 5.93 -2.70 0.28
N TYR A 51 5.05 -1.69 0.22
CA TYR A 51 3.95 -1.53 1.16
C TYR A 51 3.08 -2.80 1.22
N LEU A 52 2.66 -3.33 0.06
CA LEU A 52 1.80 -4.51 0.00
C LEU A 52 2.49 -5.78 0.52
N LYS A 53 3.79 -5.97 0.25
CA LYS A 53 4.56 -7.09 0.84
C LYS A 53 4.58 -6.99 2.35
N SER A 54 5.00 -5.84 2.88
CA SER A 54 5.10 -5.64 4.33
C SER A 54 3.73 -5.67 5.03
N TYR A 55 2.66 -5.20 4.38
CA TYR A 55 1.32 -5.27 4.94
C TYR A 55 0.87 -6.71 5.13
N LYS A 56 1.03 -7.57 4.11
CA LYS A 56 0.64 -8.99 4.19
C LYS A 56 1.44 -9.75 5.24
N GLU A 57 2.75 -9.50 5.32
CA GLU A 57 3.61 -10.10 6.33
C GLU A 57 3.18 -9.69 7.74
N LYS A 58 2.99 -8.39 7.98
CA LYS A 58 2.56 -7.86 9.29
C LYS A 58 1.18 -8.36 9.69
N GLU A 59 0.24 -8.43 8.75
CA GLU A 59 -1.12 -8.93 9.01
C GLU A 59 -1.09 -10.40 9.42
N ALA A 60 -0.33 -11.24 8.72
CA ALA A 60 -0.17 -12.65 9.06
C ALA A 60 0.48 -12.83 10.45
N SER A 61 1.57 -12.11 10.74
CA SER A 61 2.23 -12.17 12.05
C SER A 61 1.34 -11.68 13.18
N ALA A 62 0.66 -10.53 13.01
CA ALA A 62 -0.24 -9.99 14.03
C ALA A 62 -1.41 -10.94 14.33
N MET A 63 -1.92 -11.65 13.31
CA MET A 63 -2.99 -12.62 13.50
C MET A 63 -2.52 -13.87 14.25
N GLN A 64 -1.30 -14.36 13.97
CA GLN A 64 -0.68 -15.47 14.71
C GLN A 64 -0.44 -15.11 16.18
N GLU A 65 0.11 -13.93 16.45
CA GLU A 65 0.34 -13.44 17.81
C GLU A 65 -0.98 -13.29 18.58
N LEU A 66 -2.02 -12.74 17.94
CA LEU A 66 -3.34 -12.60 18.54
C LEU A 66 -3.96 -13.97 18.89
N GLN A 67 -3.81 -14.97 18.02
CA GLN A 67 -4.28 -16.34 18.29
C GLN A 67 -3.53 -17.00 19.45
N ALA A 68 -2.21 -16.78 19.54
CA ALA A 68 -1.39 -17.32 20.63
C ALA A 68 -1.81 -16.72 21.98
N VAL A 69 -2.08 -15.41 22.03
CA VAL A 69 -2.55 -14.72 23.25
C VAL A 69 -3.98 -15.14 23.62
N ALA A 70 -4.87 -15.31 22.64
CA ALA A 70 -6.27 -15.69 22.90
C ALA A 70 -6.44 -17.17 23.32
N SER A 71 -5.47 -18.03 23.01
CA SER A 71 -5.50 -19.47 23.33
C SER A 71 -4.72 -19.82 24.60
N ALA A 72 -4.06 -18.84 25.23
CA ALA A 72 -3.33 -18.97 26.50
C ALA A 72 -4.23 -18.66 27.69
#